data_AF-A0A347AM14-F1
#
_entry.id   AF-A0A347AM14-F1
#
_cell.length_a   1.000
_cell.length_b   1.000
_cell.length_c   1.000
_cell.angle_alpha   90.00
_cell.angle_beta   90.00
_cell.angle_gamma   90.00
#
_symmetry.space_group_name_H-M   'P 1'
#
loop_
_entity.id
_entity.type
_entity.pdbx_description
1 polymer ?
#
loop_
_entity_poly.entity_id
_entity_poly.type
_entity_poly.pdbx_seq_one_letter_code
_entity_poly.pdbx_strand_id
1 'polypeptide(L)'
;MVDIKEIKHIRAAPFTLMTSSIHAILAFIAAILVILFFGTIAALIPGMSMFAGFITVLGLSIIILWPLTSFFFNIVYAFILALLYNLLAPRLGGIKLGMEGEVVKSIPVMSFALILSVIVAILTFLTGLYIGLAGSSVLSLVSGVIPVAANLAANATNVTNATLPTGGMMAAISGIWALFWIIIMPIAMFILTFIAYALFAVFYNIIIPKVGGLKLIFAEAANGFELTNIPVVPAALSISMVMAVLGAIYGLVMGIMTGDVVLAIIWLISYAISWFIMYFIMIALATVFYNVLQPRIGGIKLVLE
;
A
#
# COMPACT_ATOMS: atom_id res chain seq x y z
N MET A 1 23.04 13.31 -22.31
CA MET A 1 23.50 12.01 -21.74
C MET A 1 22.67 11.79 -20.48
N VAL A 2 22.10 10.60 -20.32
CA VAL A 2 21.34 10.26 -19.11
C VAL A 2 22.34 9.94 -18.00
N ASP A 3 22.31 10.71 -16.92
CA ASP A 3 23.16 10.52 -15.75
C ASP A 3 22.48 9.53 -14.79
N ILE A 4 23.14 8.42 -14.47
CA ILE A 4 22.55 7.40 -13.60
C ILE A 4 22.90 7.74 -12.17
N LYS A 5 21.92 8.22 -11.40
CA LYS A 5 22.05 8.50 -9.97
C LYS A 5 21.49 7.36 -9.14
N GLU A 6 22.28 6.80 -8.25
CA GLU A 6 21.90 5.77 -7.29
C GLU A 6 21.56 6.39 -5.94
N ILE A 7 20.38 6.07 -5.41
CA ILE A 7 20.00 6.43 -4.05
C ILE A 7 20.68 5.44 -3.09
N LYS A 8 21.84 5.80 -2.52
CA LYS A 8 22.56 4.91 -1.59
C LYS A 8 21.98 4.90 -0.20
N HIS A 9 21.45 6.03 0.25
CA HIS A 9 20.96 6.18 1.61
C HIS A 9 19.81 7.20 1.69
N ILE A 10 18.77 6.85 2.42
CA ILE A 10 17.62 7.70 2.75
C ILE A 10 17.74 8.11 4.21
N ARG A 11 17.75 9.41 4.52
CA ARG A 11 17.70 9.82 5.93
C ARG A 11 16.33 9.49 6.53
N ALA A 12 16.31 8.53 7.46
CA ALA A 12 15.07 7.98 8.01
C ALA A 12 14.18 9.03 8.67
N ALA A 13 14.73 9.94 9.47
CA ALA A 13 13.94 10.95 10.19
C ALA A 13 13.14 11.88 9.24
N PRO A 14 13.77 12.62 8.29
CA PRO A 14 13.01 13.47 7.37
C PRO A 14 12.08 12.68 6.44
N PHE A 15 12.49 11.48 5.99
CA PHE A 15 11.63 10.60 5.21
C PHE A 15 10.35 10.20 5.98
N THR A 16 10.53 9.80 7.23
CA THR A 16 9.43 9.38 8.10
C THR A 16 8.48 10.52 8.36
N LEU A 17 9.00 11.69 8.77
CA LEU A 17 8.20 12.87 9.11
C LEU A 17 7.39 13.38 7.91
N MET A 18 8.02 13.47 6.73
CA MET A 18 7.33 13.91 5.52
C MET A 18 6.26 12.90 5.09
N THR A 19 6.60 11.61 5.05
CA THR A 19 5.68 10.55 4.60
C THR A 19 4.48 10.44 5.53
N SER A 20 4.69 10.40 6.85
CA SER A 20 3.60 10.31 7.82
C SER A 20 2.69 11.54 7.79
N SER A 21 3.26 12.74 7.64
CA SER A 21 2.49 13.98 7.56
C SER A 21 1.59 14.03 6.32
N ILE A 22 2.09 13.62 5.15
CA ILE A 22 1.29 13.54 3.93
C ILE A 22 0.15 12.53 4.10
N HIS A 23 0.43 11.34 4.65
CA HIS A 23 -0.60 10.31 4.87
C HIS A 23 -1.65 10.72 5.91
N ALA A 24 -1.29 11.53 6.90
CA ALA A 24 -2.24 12.09 7.86
C ALA A 24 -3.20 13.07 7.17
N ILE A 25 -2.68 13.95 6.31
CA ILE A 25 -3.50 14.90 5.54
C ILE A 25 -4.42 14.16 4.56
N LEU A 26 -3.89 13.16 3.85
CA LEU A 26 -4.70 12.34 2.94
C LEU A 26 -5.79 11.55 3.70
N ALA A 27 -5.48 11.01 4.87
CA ALA A 27 -6.45 10.34 5.72
C ALA A 27 -7.52 11.30 6.26
N PHE A 28 -7.16 12.57 6.54
CA PHE A 28 -8.13 13.61 6.92
C PHE A 28 -9.09 13.93 5.79
N ILE A 29 -8.58 14.08 4.57
CA ILE A 29 -9.41 14.29 3.38
C ILE A 29 -10.32 13.08 3.15
N ALA A 30 -9.76 11.87 3.22
CA ALA A 30 -10.53 10.63 3.06
C ALA A 30 -11.63 10.51 4.12
N ALA A 31 -11.35 10.82 5.38
CA ALA A 31 -12.33 10.83 6.47
C ALA A 31 -13.50 11.78 6.17
N ILE A 32 -13.20 13.00 5.71
CA ILE A 32 -14.23 13.97 5.32
C ILE A 32 -15.09 13.42 4.18
N LEU A 33 -14.46 12.90 3.12
CA LEU A 33 -15.18 12.37 1.96
C LEU A 33 -16.09 11.20 2.34
N VAL A 34 -15.61 10.29 3.20
CA VAL A 34 -16.40 9.16 3.70
C VAL A 34 -17.61 9.64 4.50
N ILE A 35 -17.44 10.64 5.37
CA ILE A 35 -18.56 11.17 6.18
C ILE A 35 -19.57 11.89 5.31
N LEU A 36 -19.13 12.68 4.34
CA LEU A 36 -20.04 13.33 3.38
C LEU A 36 -20.81 12.29 2.57
N PHE A 37 -20.14 11.23 2.11
CA PHE A 37 -20.77 10.15 1.36
C PHE A 37 -21.82 9.41 2.19
N PHE A 38 -21.47 8.91 3.37
CA PHE A 38 -22.43 8.18 4.21
C PHE A 38 -23.50 9.09 4.82
N GLY A 39 -23.15 10.34 5.14
CA GLY A 39 -24.08 11.34 5.65
C GLY A 39 -25.15 11.71 4.62
N THR A 40 -24.77 11.87 3.35
CA THR A 40 -25.74 12.12 2.26
C THR A 40 -26.64 10.92 1.99
N ILE A 41 -26.10 9.69 1.99
CA ILE A 41 -26.92 8.47 1.87
C ILE A 41 -27.93 8.37 3.02
N ALA A 42 -27.48 8.60 4.25
CA ALA A 42 -28.35 8.56 5.42
C ALA A 42 -29.48 9.59 5.36
N ALA A 43 -29.23 10.77 4.78
CA ALA A 43 -30.23 11.82 4.61
C ALA A 43 -31.28 11.50 3.53
N LEU A 44 -30.95 10.66 2.55
CA LEU A 44 -31.82 10.36 1.40
C LEU A 44 -32.72 9.14 1.60
N ILE A 45 -32.51 8.33 2.65
CA ILE A 45 -33.27 7.09 2.90
C ILE A 45 -34.19 7.25 4.13
N PRO A 46 -35.52 7.37 3.93
CA PRO A 46 -36.48 7.38 5.03
C PRO A 46 -36.40 6.08 5.85
N GLY A 47 -36.29 6.18 7.19
CA GLY A 47 -36.18 5.03 8.10
C GLY A 47 -34.77 4.75 8.64
N MET A 48 -33.76 5.47 8.17
CA MET A 48 -32.36 5.35 8.62
C MET A 48 -31.99 6.30 9.78
N SER A 49 -32.96 6.75 10.59
CA SER A 49 -32.71 7.76 11.64
C SER A 49 -31.67 7.31 12.69
N MET A 50 -31.67 6.03 13.08
CA MET A 50 -30.63 5.46 13.96
C MET A 50 -29.25 5.43 13.28
N PHE A 51 -29.19 5.16 11.97
CA PHE A 51 -27.95 5.18 11.20
C PHE A 51 -27.42 6.62 11.04
N ALA A 52 -28.29 7.60 10.82
CA ALA A 52 -27.91 9.02 10.77
C ALA A 52 -27.33 9.50 12.12
N GLY A 53 -27.94 9.11 13.24
CA GLY A 53 -27.42 9.39 14.59
C GLY A 53 -26.05 8.75 14.82
N PHE A 54 -25.88 7.49 14.40
CA PHE A 54 -24.62 6.75 14.47
C PHE A 54 -23.51 7.40 13.62
N ILE A 55 -23.80 7.80 12.39
CA ILE A 55 -22.86 8.50 11.50
C ILE A 55 -22.47 9.87 12.06
N THR A 56 -23.37 10.57 12.75
CA THR A 56 -23.05 11.87 13.37
C THR A 56 -22.01 11.71 14.50
N VAL A 57 -22.19 10.73 15.38
CA VAL A 57 -21.28 10.47 16.50
C VAL A 57 -19.96 9.86 16.03
N LEU A 58 -20.01 8.87 15.14
CA LEU A 58 -18.80 8.30 14.56
C LEU A 58 -18.08 9.27 13.63
N GLY A 59 -18.79 10.13 12.91
CA GLY A 59 -18.19 11.07 11.97
C GLY A 59 -17.20 11.99 12.65
N LEU A 60 -17.58 12.61 13.77
CA LEU A 60 -16.68 13.45 14.55
C LEU A 60 -15.45 12.67 15.04
N SER A 61 -15.66 11.43 15.48
CA SER A 61 -14.58 10.56 15.95
C SER A 61 -13.64 10.17 14.80
N ILE A 62 -14.17 9.85 13.62
CA ILE A 62 -13.41 9.42 12.44
C ILE A 62 -12.55 10.58 11.89
N ILE A 63 -13.06 11.82 11.87
CA ILE A 63 -12.30 13.01 11.44
C ILE A 63 -11.03 13.20 12.26
N ILE A 64 -11.07 12.87 13.56
CA ILE A 64 -9.95 13.05 14.47
C ILE A 64 -9.07 11.79 14.51
N LEU A 65 -9.68 10.61 14.67
CA LEU A 65 -8.96 9.37 14.92
C LEU A 65 -8.30 8.80 13.66
N TRP A 66 -8.92 8.95 12.47
CA TRP A 66 -8.35 8.37 11.25
C TRP A 66 -7.02 9.06 10.85
N PRO A 67 -6.91 10.39 10.80
CA PRO A 67 -5.64 11.06 10.53
C PRO A 67 -4.59 10.73 11.58
N LEU A 68 -4.98 10.71 12.85
CA LEU A 68 -4.07 10.40 13.96
C LEU A 68 -3.52 8.99 13.85
N THR A 69 -4.39 8.00 13.60
CA THR A 69 -4.01 6.60 13.40
C THR A 69 -3.13 6.45 12.17
N SER A 70 -3.49 7.09 11.07
CA SER A 70 -2.69 7.13 9.84
C SER A 70 -1.29 7.69 10.09
N PHE A 71 -1.19 8.81 10.83
CA PHE A 71 0.08 9.44 11.17
C PHE A 71 0.99 8.48 11.96
N PHE A 72 0.50 7.93 13.07
CA PHE A 72 1.30 7.04 13.92
C PHE A 72 1.67 5.74 13.22
N PHE A 73 0.75 5.13 12.49
CA PHE A 73 1.04 3.93 11.72
C PHE A 73 2.10 4.19 10.66
N ASN A 74 2.00 5.32 9.95
CA ASN A 74 2.98 5.69 8.93
C ASN A 74 4.33 6.13 9.50
N ILE A 75 4.42 6.61 10.75
CA ILE A 75 5.73 6.80 11.40
C ILE A 75 6.47 5.48 11.45
N VAL A 76 5.83 4.44 12.02
CA VAL A 76 6.46 3.13 12.17
C VAL A 76 6.78 2.54 10.80
N TYR A 77 5.81 2.56 9.90
CA TYR A 77 5.96 1.99 8.56
C TYR A 77 7.06 2.69 7.75
N ALA A 78 7.06 4.03 7.66
CA ALA A 78 8.04 4.77 6.87
C ALA A 78 9.45 4.69 7.48
N PHE A 79 9.56 4.66 8.81
CA PHE A 79 10.84 4.46 9.48
C PHE A 79 11.43 3.08 9.16
N ILE A 80 10.63 2.01 9.30
CA ILE A 80 11.06 0.65 8.96
C ILE A 80 11.42 0.56 7.48
N LEU A 81 10.65 1.18 6.59
CA LEU A 81 10.92 1.19 5.16
C LEU A 81 12.28 1.85 4.85
N ALA A 82 12.55 3.02 5.42
CA ALA A 82 13.84 3.70 5.25
C ALA A 82 15.00 2.88 5.85
N LEU A 83 14.80 2.26 7.01
CA LEU A 83 15.80 1.40 7.64
C LEU A 83 16.12 0.18 6.76
N LEU A 84 15.10 -0.53 6.29
CA LEU A 84 15.26 -1.68 5.40
C LEU A 84 15.94 -1.28 4.09
N TYR A 85 15.54 -0.14 3.53
CA TYR A 85 16.18 0.41 2.34
C TYR A 85 17.68 0.61 2.56
N ASN A 86 18.07 1.30 3.63
CA ASN A 86 19.46 1.60 3.94
C ASN A 86 20.28 0.35 4.27
N LEU A 87 19.65 -0.67 4.85
CA LEU A 87 20.29 -1.96 5.13
C LEU A 87 20.54 -2.77 3.85
N LEU A 88 19.64 -2.67 2.88
CA LEU A 88 19.65 -3.48 1.65
C LEU A 88 20.40 -2.81 0.50
N ALA A 89 20.38 -1.48 0.38
CA ALA A 89 21.02 -0.76 -0.71
C ALA A 89 22.52 -1.11 -0.88
N PRO A 90 23.34 -1.25 0.19
CA PRO A 90 24.74 -1.69 0.06
C PRO A 90 24.92 -3.13 -0.44
N ARG A 91 23.89 -3.98 -0.34
CA ARG A 91 23.95 -5.42 -0.66
C ARG A 91 23.33 -5.77 -2.01
N LEU A 92 22.24 -5.09 -2.36
CA LEU A 92 21.43 -5.37 -3.56
C LEU A 92 21.62 -4.31 -4.65
N GLY A 93 22.33 -3.22 -4.35
CA GLY A 93 22.33 -2.00 -5.14
C GLY A 93 21.11 -1.14 -4.83
N GLY A 94 21.31 0.17 -4.71
CA GLY A 94 20.24 1.13 -4.49
C GLY A 94 19.33 1.29 -5.71
N ILE A 95 18.22 2.01 -5.52
CA ILE A 95 17.38 2.46 -6.63
C ILE A 95 18.21 3.42 -7.49
N LYS A 96 18.33 3.07 -8.77
CA LYS A 96 19.00 3.88 -9.78
C LYS A 96 17.95 4.70 -10.54
N LEU A 97 18.27 5.95 -10.83
CA LEU A 97 17.44 6.87 -11.59
C LEU A 97 18.28 7.44 -12.72
N GLY A 98 17.87 7.19 -13.96
CA GLY A 98 18.47 7.84 -15.13
C GLY A 98 17.91 9.25 -15.27
N MET A 99 18.66 10.23 -14.79
CA MET A 99 18.32 11.65 -14.75
C MET A 99 18.83 12.38 -15.99
N GLU A 100 18.00 13.27 -16.54
CA GLU A 100 18.44 14.34 -17.45
C GLU A 100 18.11 15.67 -16.77
N GLY A 101 19.09 16.26 -16.10
CA GLY A 101 18.87 17.38 -15.20
C GLY A 101 17.99 16.98 -14.02
N GLU A 102 16.81 17.60 -13.90
CA GLU A 102 15.81 17.32 -12.86
C GLU A 102 14.80 16.25 -13.28
N VAL A 103 14.82 15.79 -14.53
CA VAL A 103 13.83 14.85 -15.07
C VAL A 103 14.34 13.42 -14.94
N VAL A 104 13.61 12.56 -14.25
CA VAL A 104 13.80 11.11 -14.29
C VAL A 104 13.29 10.62 -15.65
N LYS A 105 14.20 10.17 -16.50
CA LYS A 105 13.89 9.64 -17.85
C LYS A 105 13.82 8.13 -17.90
N SER A 106 14.58 7.47 -17.05
CA SER A 106 14.59 6.01 -16.98
C SER A 106 14.80 5.50 -15.56
N ILE A 107 14.29 4.30 -15.32
CA ILE A 107 14.44 3.54 -14.09
C ILE A 107 14.98 2.17 -14.51
N PRO A 108 16.23 1.81 -14.12
CA PRO A 108 16.77 0.48 -14.38
C PRO A 108 15.89 -0.59 -13.72
N VAL A 109 15.28 -1.43 -14.56
CA VAL A 109 14.22 -2.38 -14.18
C VAL A 109 14.67 -3.31 -13.06
N MET A 110 15.86 -3.91 -13.19
CA MET A 110 16.37 -4.89 -12.23
C MET A 110 16.65 -4.25 -10.86
N SER A 111 17.37 -3.13 -10.82
CA SER A 111 17.70 -2.45 -9.56
C SER A 111 16.46 -1.98 -8.82
N PHE A 112 15.47 -1.43 -9.54
CA PHE A 112 14.22 -0.96 -8.95
C PHE A 112 13.34 -2.10 -8.44
N ALA A 113 13.12 -3.13 -9.27
CA ALA A 113 12.23 -4.24 -8.90
C ALA A 113 12.80 -5.11 -7.78
N LEU A 114 14.11 -5.38 -7.80
CA LEU A 114 14.75 -6.26 -6.82
C LEU A 114 14.71 -5.67 -5.40
N ILE A 115 15.21 -4.44 -5.21
CA ILE A 115 15.28 -3.86 -3.86
C ILE A 115 13.89 -3.66 -3.26
N LEU A 116 12.91 -3.20 -4.05
CA LEU A 116 11.55 -2.98 -3.57
C LEU A 116 10.83 -4.30 -3.25
N SER A 117 10.96 -5.32 -4.09
CA SER A 117 10.34 -6.63 -3.82
C SER A 117 10.95 -7.32 -2.60
N VAL A 118 12.26 -7.20 -2.36
CA VAL A 118 12.89 -7.72 -1.13
C VAL A 118 12.38 -6.97 0.09
N ILE A 119 12.26 -5.64 0.03
CA ILE A 119 11.67 -4.85 1.13
C ILE A 119 10.23 -5.32 1.41
N VAL A 120 9.40 -5.49 0.37
CA VAL A 120 8.03 -5.97 0.53
C VAL A 120 7.99 -7.40 1.10
N ALA A 121 8.89 -8.28 0.68
CA ALA A 121 8.97 -9.64 1.21
C ALA A 121 9.30 -9.65 2.71
N ILE A 122 10.26 -8.82 3.14
CA ILE A 122 10.61 -8.67 4.56
C ILE A 122 9.44 -8.08 5.36
N LEU A 123 8.78 -7.04 4.85
CA LEU A 123 7.60 -6.46 5.51
C LEU A 123 6.44 -7.47 5.59
N THR A 124 6.25 -8.26 4.54
CA THR A 124 5.25 -9.34 4.52
C THR A 124 5.61 -10.43 5.53
N PHE A 125 6.89 -10.75 5.68
CA PHE A 125 7.35 -11.71 6.68
C PHE A 125 7.12 -11.18 8.10
N LEU A 126 7.46 -9.91 8.38
CA LEU A 126 7.24 -9.29 9.70
C LEU A 126 5.76 -9.24 10.08
N THR A 127 4.91 -8.81 9.14
CA THR A 127 3.45 -8.81 9.34
C THR A 127 2.88 -10.23 9.41
N GLY A 128 3.42 -11.16 8.63
CA GLY A 128 3.09 -12.58 8.63
C GLY A 128 3.45 -13.28 9.93
N LEU A 129 4.55 -12.91 10.59
CA LEU A 129 4.87 -13.37 11.94
C LEU A 129 3.80 -12.94 12.94
N TYR A 130 3.39 -11.66 12.90
CA TYR A 130 2.36 -11.16 13.79
C TYR A 130 1.00 -11.83 13.54
N ILE A 131 0.50 -11.80 12.30
CA ILE A 131 -0.83 -12.31 11.94
C ILE A 131 -0.88 -13.85 11.98
N GLY A 132 0.20 -14.51 11.56
CA GLY A 132 0.32 -15.96 11.56
C GLY A 132 0.33 -16.53 12.97
N LEU A 133 1.14 -15.97 13.88
CA LEU A 133 1.23 -16.44 15.27
C LEU A 133 0.00 -16.05 16.09
N ALA A 134 -0.49 -14.81 15.95
CA ALA A 134 -1.69 -14.39 16.66
C ALA A 134 -2.92 -15.19 16.20
N GLY A 135 -3.10 -15.34 14.87
CA GLY A 135 -4.21 -16.09 14.31
C GLY A 135 -4.17 -17.57 14.67
N SER A 136 -2.99 -18.22 14.60
CA SER A 136 -2.86 -19.63 15.01
C SER A 136 -3.16 -19.83 16.49
N SER A 137 -2.75 -18.90 17.36
CA SER A 137 -3.07 -18.95 18.79
C SER A 137 -4.59 -18.86 19.05
N VAL A 138 -5.28 -17.95 18.37
CA VAL A 138 -6.74 -17.81 18.46
C VAL A 138 -7.45 -19.07 17.93
N LEU A 139 -7.03 -19.58 16.78
CA LEU A 139 -7.62 -20.78 16.18
C LEU A 139 -7.39 -22.04 17.04
N SER A 140 -6.23 -22.13 17.70
CA SER A 140 -5.91 -23.21 18.65
C SER A 140 -6.79 -23.12 19.90
N LEU A 141 -7.01 -21.91 20.42
CA LEU A 141 -7.93 -21.69 21.53
C LEU A 141 -9.36 -22.12 21.15
N VAL A 142 -9.84 -21.70 19.97
CA VAL A 142 -11.16 -22.12 19.45
C VAL A 142 -11.23 -23.65 19.33
N SER A 143 -10.17 -24.29 18.83
CA SER A 143 -10.09 -25.76 18.75
C SER A 143 -10.27 -26.42 20.13
N GLY A 144 -9.64 -25.89 21.18
CA GLY A 144 -9.77 -26.41 22.54
C GLY A 144 -11.14 -26.16 23.19
N VAL A 145 -11.83 -25.07 22.82
CA VAL A 145 -13.17 -24.74 23.37
C VAL A 145 -14.28 -25.58 22.75
N ILE A 146 -14.18 -25.93 21.46
CA ILE A 146 -15.19 -26.72 20.73
C ILE A 146 -15.62 -28.00 21.47
N PRO A 147 -14.72 -28.92 21.88
CA PRO A 147 -15.14 -30.13 22.58
C PRO A 147 -15.75 -29.85 23.95
N VAL A 148 -15.32 -28.80 24.65
CA VAL A 148 -15.90 -28.40 25.95
C VAL A 148 -17.34 -27.92 25.78
N ALA A 149 -17.57 -27.03 24.80
CA ALA A 149 -18.89 -26.52 24.48
C ALA A 149 -19.83 -27.63 23.98
N ALA A 150 -19.31 -28.55 23.15
CA ALA A 150 -20.05 -29.71 22.66
C ALA A 150 -20.49 -30.64 23.81
N ASN A 151 -19.60 -30.94 24.75
CA ASN A 151 -19.93 -31.76 25.92
C ASN A 151 -20.97 -31.07 26.82
N LEU A 152 -20.84 -29.76 27.05
CA LEU A 152 -21.81 -29.01 27.84
C LEU A 152 -23.21 -29.01 27.20
N ALA A 153 -23.29 -28.81 25.88
CA ALA A 153 -24.54 -28.85 25.14
C ALA A 153 -25.19 -30.24 25.14
N ALA A 154 -24.39 -31.31 24.98
CA ALA A 154 -24.87 -32.68 25.03
C ALA A 154 -25.45 -33.03 26.41
N ASN A 155 -24.77 -32.64 27.48
CA ASN A 155 -25.24 -32.83 28.85
C ASN A 155 -26.53 -32.04 29.12
N ALA A 156 -26.66 -30.81 28.63
CA ALA A 156 -27.85 -29.99 28.81
C ALA A 156 -29.08 -30.49 28.04
N THR A 157 -28.88 -31.25 26.94
CA THR A 157 -29.94 -31.72 26.06
C THR A 157 -30.27 -33.21 26.20
N ASN A 158 -29.60 -33.92 27.12
CA ASN A 158 -29.71 -35.37 27.31
C ASN A 158 -29.50 -36.19 26.02
N VAL A 159 -28.74 -35.65 25.07
CA VAL A 159 -28.45 -36.34 23.81
C VAL A 159 -27.41 -37.41 24.07
N THR A 160 -27.83 -38.67 23.97
CA THR A 160 -26.96 -39.85 24.06
C THR A 160 -26.62 -40.36 22.66
N ASN A 161 -25.38 -40.82 22.44
CA ASN A 161 -24.85 -41.34 21.17
C ASN A 161 -24.63 -40.34 20.00
N ALA A 162 -24.61 -39.03 20.24
CA ALA A 162 -24.22 -38.08 19.21
C ALA A 162 -22.69 -38.02 19.04
N THR A 163 -22.22 -37.93 17.78
CA THR A 163 -20.81 -37.64 17.49
C THR A 163 -20.54 -36.18 17.82
N LEU A 164 -19.75 -35.93 18.88
CA LEU A 164 -19.44 -34.58 19.31
C LEU A 164 -18.33 -33.96 18.45
N PRO A 165 -18.46 -32.67 18.08
CA PRO A 165 -17.38 -31.94 17.44
C PRO A 165 -16.09 -31.96 18.29
N THR A 166 -14.98 -32.37 17.68
CA THR A 166 -13.69 -32.56 18.37
C THR A 166 -12.75 -31.35 18.28
N GLY A 167 -13.10 -30.34 17.47
CA GLY A 167 -12.23 -29.20 17.20
C GLY A 167 -11.02 -29.49 16.32
N GLY A 168 -10.80 -30.74 15.88
CA GLY A 168 -9.62 -31.15 15.12
C GLY A 168 -9.41 -30.40 13.80
N MET A 169 -10.49 -30.03 13.11
CA MET A 169 -10.42 -29.19 11.91
C MET A 169 -9.81 -27.81 12.20
N MET A 170 -10.17 -27.18 13.32
CA MET A 170 -9.65 -25.87 13.70
C MET A 170 -8.16 -25.95 14.08
N ALA A 171 -7.73 -27.04 14.72
CA ALA A 171 -6.32 -27.29 14.98
C ALA A 171 -5.52 -27.45 13.67
N ALA A 172 -6.03 -28.21 12.70
CA ALA A 172 -5.39 -28.36 11.40
C ALA A 172 -5.28 -27.02 10.64
N ILE A 173 -6.37 -26.22 10.64
CA ILE A 173 -6.37 -24.88 10.04
C ILE A 173 -5.37 -23.97 10.74
N SER A 174 -5.20 -24.06 12.07
CA SER A 174 -4.25 -23.22 12.81
C SER A 174 -2.79 -23.42 12.34
N GLY A 175 -2.38 -24.66 12.07
CA GLY A 175 -1.05 -24.97 11.56
C GLY A 175 -0.84 -24.47 10.14
N ILE A 176 -1.83 -24.69 9.27
CA ILE A 176 -1.81 -24.20 7.88
C ILE A 176 -1.78 -22.67 7.83
N TRP A 177 -2.53 -22.00 8.71
CA TRP A 177 -2.59 -20.54 8.81
C TRP A 177 -1.22 -19.94 9.09
N ALA A 178 -0.49 -20.48 10.07
CA ALA A 178 0.85 -20.01 10.40
C ALA A 178 1.83 -20.21 9.22
N LEU A 179 1.83 -21.40 8.62
CA LEU A 179 2.69 -21.70 7.47
C LEU A 179 2.39 -20.78 6.27
N PHE A 180 1.10 -20.54 6.00
CA PHE A 180 0.67 -19.68 4.93
C PHE A 180 1.19 -18.25 5.11
N TRP A 181 0.98 -17.66 6.28
CA TRP A 181 1.38 -16.27 6.53
C TRP A 181 2.88 -16.07 6.70
N ILE A 182 3.59 -17.03 7.27
CA ILE A 182 5.03 -16.89 7.59
C ILE A 182 5.92 -17.29 6.41
N ILE A 183 5.50 -18.26 5.60
CA ILE A 183 6.34 -18.83 4.53
C ILE A 183 5.76 -18.51 3.14
N ILE A 184 4.52 -18.91 2.89
CA ILE A 184 3.94 -18.82 1.55
C ILE A 184 3.77 -17.35 1.14
N MET A 185 3.21 -16.52 2.01
CA MET A 185 2.91 -15.12 1.72
C MET A 185 4.15 -14.29 1.41
N PRO A 186 5.26 -14.34 2.18
CA PRO A 186 6.47 -13.58 1.83
C PRO A 186 7.06 -13.98 0.48
N ILE A 187 7.08 -15.28 0.15
CA ILE A 187 7.58 -15.77 -1.14
C ILE A 187 6.66 -15.31 -2.28
N ALA A 188 5.35 -15.46 -2.12
CA ALA A 188 4.37 -15.01 -3.10
C ALA A 188 4.46 -13.50 -3.33
N MET A 189 4.53 -12.71 -2.25
CA MET A 189 4.64 -11.26 -2.34
C MET A 189 5.96 -10.83 -2.96
N PHE A 190 7.08 -11.50 -2.68
CA PHE A 190 8.34 -11.26 -3.39
C PHE A 190 8.16 -11.39 -4.90
N ILE A 191 7.64 -12.53 -5.37
CA ILE A 191 7.49 -12.82 -6.81
C ILE A 191 6.50 -11.85 -7.47
N LEU A 192 5.31 -11.68 -6.88
CA LEU A 192 4.26 -10.84 -7.44
C LEU A 192 4.69 -9.37 -7.49
N THR A 193 5.32 -8.85 -6.43
CA THR A 193 5.78 -7.46 -6.43
C THR A 193 7.02 -7.26 -7.30
N PHE A 194 7.91 -8.25 -7.42
CA PHE A 194 9.02 -8.19 -8.37
C PHE A 194 8.49 -8.01 -9.80
N ILE A 195 7.51 -8.82 -10.21
CA ILE A 195 6.88 -8.70 -11.54
C ILE A 195 6.18 -7.35 -11.67
N ALA A 196 5.41 -6.93 -10.67
CA ALA A 196 4.68 -5.65 -10.71
C ALA A 196 5.62 -4.44 -10.84
N TYR A 197 6.68 -4.37 -10.03
CA TYR A 197 7.68 -3.30 -10.09
C TYR A 197 8.51 -3.35 -11.36
N ALA A 198 8.82 -4.54 -11.88
CA ALA A 198 9.50 -4.70 -13.16
C ALA A 198 8.64 -4.16 -14.31
N LEU A 199 7.36 -4.54 -14.37
CA LEU A 199 6.42 -4.00 -15.36
C LEU A 199 6.27 -2.49 -15.21
N PHE A 200 6.15 -1.98 -13.99
CA PHE A 200 6.11 -0.54 -13.75
C PHE A 200 7.33 0.16 -14.34
N ALA A 201 8.55 -0.31 -14.06
CA ALA A 201 9.78 0.29 -14.58
C ALA A 201 9.88 0.18 -16.12
N VAL A 202 9.46 -0.95 -16.71
CA VAL A 202 9.43 -1.14 -18.16
C VAL A 202 8.49 -0.12 -18.82
N PHE A 203 7.25 -0.01 -18.35
CA PHE A 203 6.28 0.92 -18.93
C PHE A 203 6.63 2.37 -18.63
N TYR A 204 7.22 2.65 -17.46
CA TYR A 204 7.82 3.94 -17.16
C TYR A 204 8.82 4.33 -18.25
N ASN A 205 9.81 3.47 -18.54
CA ASN A 205 10.84 3.75 -19.55
C ASN A 205 10.29 3.93 -20.97
N ILE A 206 9.17 3.27 -21.30
CA ILE A 206 8.52 3.37 -22.62
C ILE A 206 7.72 4.67 -22.76
N ILE A 207 7.01 5.08 -21.70
CA ILE A 207 6.01 6.16 -21.74
C ILE A 207 6.66 7.51 -21.46
N ILE A 208 7.56 7.57 -20.49
CA ILE A 208 8.12 8.81 -19.94
C ILE A 208 8.82 9.71 -20.97
N PRO A 209 9.55 9.18 -21.97
CA PRO A 209 10.08 10.00 -23.06
C PRO A 209 9.01 10.83 -23.79
N LYS A 210 7.74 10.39 -23.79
CA LYS A 210 6.62 11.04 -24.49
C LYS A 210 5.82 12.02 -23.63
N VAL A 211 5.85 11.90 -22.30
CA VAL A 211 4.99 12.68 -21.37
C VAL A 211 5.75 13.70 -20.51
N GLY A 212 7.03 13.93 -20.79
CA GLY A 212 7.84 14.97 -20.14
C GLY A 212 8.54 14.54 -18.84
N GLY A 213 8.16 13.39 -18.27
CA GLY A 213 8.85 12.71 -17.18
C GLY A 213 8.66 13.27 -15.78
N LEU A 214 9.06 12.48 -14.79
CA LEU A 214 8.95 12.85 -13.38
C LEU A 214 10.05 13.86 -13.06
N LYS A 215 9.67 15.09 -12.71
CA LYS A 215 10.61 16.12 -12.27
C LYS A 215 10.82 16.04 -10.76
N LEU A 216 12.08 16.00 -10.35
CA LEU A 216 12.51 16.00 -8.96
C LEU A 216 13.56 17.11 -8.79
N ILE A 217 13.21 18.16 -8.04
CA ILE A 217 14.09 19.30 -7.81
C ILE A 217 14.85 19.07 -6.52
N PHE A 218 16.18 18.98 -6.64
CA PHE A 218 17.08 18.73 -5.53
C PHE A 218 17.91 19.97 -5.23
N ALA A 219 18.13 20.25 -3.95
CA ALA A 219 19.12 21.20 -3.47
C ALA A 219 20.22 20.48 -2.67
N GLU A 220 21.43 21.03 -2.67
CA GLU A 220 22.52 20.50 -1.84
C GLU A 220 22.18 20.63 -0.34
N ALA A 221 22.47 19.57 0.41
CA ALA A 221 22.32 19.54 1.85
C ALA A 221 23.60 18.94 2.48
N ALA A 222 23.85 19.25 3.75
CA ALA A 222 25.13 18.97 4.43
C ALA A 222 25.76 17.59 4.17
N ASN A 223 24.96 16.51 4.08
CA ASN A 223 25.43 15.19 3.60
C ASN A 223 24.40 14.62 2.60
N GLY A 224 24.38 15.13 1.37
CA GLY A 224 23.56 14.64 0.26
C GLY A 224 22.71 15.72 -0.42
N PHE A 225 21.54 15.32 -0.90
CA PHE A 225 20.58 16.16 -1.59
C PHE A 225 19.26 16.19 -0.83
N GLU A 226 18.63 17.35 -0.75
CA GLU A 226 17.27 17.52 -0.24
C GLU A 226 16.31 17.69 -1.42
N LEU A 227 15.24 16.90 -1.45
CA LEU A 227 14.16 17.06 -2.42
C LEU A 227 13.32 18.29 -2.00
N THR A 228 13.50 19.41 -2.69
CA THR A 228 12.88 20.68 -2.32
C THR A 228 11.51 20.85 -2.95
N ASN A 229 11.32 20.35 -4.17
CA ASN A 229 10.07 20.49 -4.90
C ASN A 229 9.82 19.31 -5.82
N ILE A 230 8.57 18.87 -5.86
CA ILE A 230 8.06 17.92 -6.85
C ILE A 230 6.99 18.65 -7.67
N PRO A 231 7.28 19.05 -8.92
CA PRO A 231 6.29 19.65 -9.80
C PRO A 231 5.06 18.73 -9.96
N VAL A 232 3.91 19.24 -9.54
CA VAL A 232 2.65 18.48 -9.39
C VAL A 232 2.23 17.82 -10.70
N VAL A 233 2.12 18.62 -11.77
CA VAL A 233 1.63 18.14 -13.08
C VAL A 233 2.56 17.10 -13.69
N PRO A 234 3.89 17.34 -13.81
CA PRO A 234 4.82 16.32 -14.30
C PRO A 234 4.78 15.01 -13.51
N ALA A 235 4.71 15.08 -12.18
CA ALA A 235 4.67 13.89 -11.34
C ALA A 235 3.36 13.11 -11.49
N ALA A 236 2.23 13.81 -11.40
CA ALA A 236 0.91 13.19 -11.51
C ALA A 236 0.71 12.52 -12.88
N LEU A 237 1.01 13.22 -13.98
CA LEU A 237 0.88 12.67 -15.33
C LEU A 237 1.83 11.50 -15.58
N SER A 238 3.08 11.60 -15.13
CA SER A 238 4.08 10.55 -15.34
C SER A 238 3.66 9.23 -14.71
N ILE A 239 3.22 9.27 -13.44
CA ILE A 239 2.82 8.06 -12.72
C ILE A 239 1.44 7.58 -13.19
N SER A 240 0.48 8.47 -13.39
CA SER A 240 -0.88 8.07 -13.79
C SER A 240 -0.91 7.42 -15.17
N MET A 241 -0.07 7.86 -16.12
CA MET A 241 0.02 7.25 -17.44
C MET A 241 0.56 5.82 -17.39
N VAL A 242 1.57 5.56 -16.56
CA VAL A 242 2.07 4.19 -16.34
C VAL A 242 0.98 3.34 -15.70
N MET A 243 0.26 3.89 -14.71
CA MET A 243 -0.83 3.20 -14.03
C MET A 243 -2.03 2.96 -14.95
N ALA A 244 -2.29 3.81 -15.94
CA ALA A 244 -3.32 3.57 -16.95
C ALA A 244 -3.01 2.32 -17.78
N VAL A 245 -1.74 2.13 -18.18
CA VAL A 245 -1.30 0.96 -18.94
C VAL A 245 -1.35 -0.30 -18.08
N LEU A 246 -0.87 -0.24 -16.83
CA LEU A 246 -0.99 -1.35 -15.90
C LEU A 246 -2.45 -1.70 -15.58
N GLY A 247 -3.32 -0.69 -15.45
CA GLY A 247 -4.76 -0.86 -15.28
C GLY A 247 -5.41 -1.50 -16.49
N ALA A 248 -5.02 -1.12 -17.71
CA ALA A 248 -5.50 -1.75 -18.94
C ALA A 248 -5.11 -3.24 -19.01
N ILE A 249 -3.86 -3.58 -18.66
CA ILE A 249 -3.37 -4.97 -18.62
C ILE A 249 -4.17 -5.76 -17.57
N TYR A 250 -4.32 -5.21 -16.37
CA TYR A 250 -5.09 -5.83 -15.31
C TYR A 250 -6.56 -6.06 -15.73
N GLY A 251 -7.20 -5.03 -16.29
CA GLY A 251 -8.58 -5.11 -16.79
C GLY A 251 -8.75 -6.15 -17.88
N LEU A 252 -7.79 -6.26 -18.81
CA LEU A 252 -7.79 -7.27 -19.85
C LEU A 252 -7.68 -8.69 -19.29
N VAL A 253 -6.74 -8.92 -18.37
CA VAL A 253 -6.54 -10.24 -17.74
C VAL A 253 -7.79 -10.67 -16.99
N MET A 254 -8.33 -9.80 -16.12
CA MET A 254 -9.56 -10.08 -15.37
C MET A 254 -10.75 -10.29 -16.30
N GLY A 255 -10.80 -9.51 -17.38
CA GLY A 255 -11.79 -9.61 -18.44
C GLY A 255 -11.80 -10.97 -19.14
N ILE A 256 -10.65 -11.44 -19.61
CA ILE A 256 -10.51 -12.72 -20.30
C ILE A 256 -10.91 -13.89 -19.40
N MET A 257 -10.64 -13.80 -18.09
CA MET A 257 -11.04 -14.83 -17.12
C MET A 257 -12.56 -15.00 -17.00
N THR A 258 -13.36 -14.03 -17.44
CA THR A 258 -14.83 -14.15 -17.47
C THR A 258 -15.33 -15.01 -18.65
N GLY A 259 -14.50 -15.25 -19.67
CA GLY A 259 -14.88 -15.94 -20.90
C GLY A 259 -15.69 -15.08 -21.88
N ASP A 260 -15.97 -13.81 -21.57
CA ASP A 260 -16.74 -12.89 -22.41
C ASP A 260 -15.85 -11.76 -22.95
N VAL A 261 -15.74 -11.67 -24.28
CA VAL A 261 -14.93 -10.67 -24.98
C VAL A 261 -15.46 -9.25 -24.76
N VAL A 262 -16.78 -9.07 -24.68
CA VAL A 262 -17.40 -7.76 -24.46
C VAL A 262 -17.07 -7.27 -23.05
N LEU A 263 -17.22 -8.14 -22.05
CA LEU A 263 -16.79 -7.82 -20.68
C LEU A 263 -15.28 -7.55 -20.65
N ALA A 264 -14.45 -8.31 -21.37
CA ALA A 264 -13.02 -8.05 -21.38
C ALA A 264 -12.64 -6.65 -21.88
N ILE A 265 -13.32 -6.15 -22.91
CA ILE A 265 -13.13 -4.79 -23.41
C ILE A 265 -13.61 -3.75 -22.39
N ILE A 266 -14.77 -3.97 -21.77
CA ILE A 266 -15.29 -3.06 -20.73
C ILE A 266 -14.29 -2.96 -19.57
N TRP A 267 -13.80 -4.10 -19.07
CA TRP A 267 -12.85 -4.13 -17.96
C TRP A 267 -11.52 -3.47 -18.34
N LEU A 268 -10.99 -3.72 -19.55
CA LEU A 268 -9.81 -3.03 -20.04
C LEU A 268 -9.96 -1.50 -19.93
N ILE A 269 -11.05 -0.95 -20.46
CA ILE A 269 -11.28 0.50 -20.51
C ILE A 269 -11.55 1.06 -19.10
N SER A 270 -12.42 0.41 -18.33
CA SER A 270 -12.80 0.86 -16.99
C SER A 270 -11.61 0.89 -16.04
N TYR A 271 -10.75 -0.14 -16.04
CA TYR A 271 -9.57 -0.15 -15.17
C TYR A 271 -8.49 0.82 -15.62
N ALA A 272 -8.26 0.97 -16.93
CA ALA A 272 -7.32 1.95 -17.45
C ALA A 272 -7.68 3.38 -17.00
N ILE A 273 -8.96 3.76 -17.18
CA ILE A 273 -9.45 5.08 -16.80
C ILE A 273 -9.48 5.25 -15.28
N SER A 274 -10.00 4.26 -14.55
CA SER A 274 -10.11 4.32 -13.09
C SER A 274 -8.74 4.49 -12.43
N TRP A 275 -7.75 3.69 -12.86
CA TRP A 275 -6.39 3.79 -12.32
C TRP A 275 -5.71 5.09 -12.72
N PHE A 276 -5.87 5.54 -13.97
CA PHE A 276 -5.36 6.84 -14.38
C PHE A 276 -5.87 7.96 -13.46
N ILE A 277 -7.20 8.06 -13.28
CA ILE A 277 -7.82 9.13 -12.49
C ILE A 277 -7.41 9.03 -11.02
N MET A 278 -7.49 7.82 -10.44
CA MET A 278 -7.17 7.59 -9.04
C MET A 278 -5.71 7.96 -8.73
N TYR A 279 -4.75 7.46 -9.53
CA TYR A 279 -3.34 7.76 -9.31
C TYR A 279 -3.00 9.21 -9.66
N PHE A 280 -3.65 9.81 -10.67
CA PHE A 280 -3.46 11.23 -10.97
C PHE A 280 -3.85 12.09 -9.76
N ILE A 281 -5.03 11.87 -9.18
CA ILE A 281 -5.50 12.62 -8.01
C ILE A 281 -4.60 12.36 -6.80
N MET A 282 -4.27 11.09 -6.50
CA MET A 282 -3.45 10.76 -5.34
C MET A 282 -2.05 11.38 -5.42
N ILE A 283 -1.38 11.27 -6.58
CA ILE A 283 -0.04 11.83 -6.75
C ILE A 283 -0.08 13.36 -6.81
N ALA A 284 -1.09 13.95 -7.44
CA ALA A 284 -1.26 15.40 -7.44
C ALA A 284 -1.43 15.93 -6.01
N LEU A 285 -2.29 15.31 -5.19
CA LEU A 285 -2.47 15.70 -3.80
C LEU A 285 -1.19 15.48 -2.98
N ALA A 286 -0.55 14.31 -3.10
CA ALA A 286 0.67 14.00 -2.37
C ALA A 286 1.80 15.01 -2.67
N THR A 287 1.96 15.42 -3.93
CA THR A 287 2.98 16.40 -4.35
C THR A 287 2.63 17.83 -3.95
N VAL A 288 1.35 18.22 -3.99
CA VAL A 288 0.89 19.50 -3.43
C VAL A 288 1.23 19.57 -1.94
N PHE A 289 0.87 18.54 -1.16
CA PHE A 289 1.16 18.52 0.27
C PHE A 289 2.64 18.43 0.57
N TYR A 290 3.41 17.67 -0.21
CA TYR A 290 4.86 17.66 -0.13
C TYR A 290 5.42 19.08 -0.24
N ASN A 291 5.05 19.82 -1.30
CA ASN A 291 5.56 21.17 -1.55
C ASN A 291 5.10 22.19 -0.50
N VAL A 292 3.92 22.01 0.09
CA VAL A 292 3.42 22.85 1.19
C VAL A 292 4.15 22.56 2.50
N LEU A 293 4.50 21.30 2.75
CA LEU A 293 5.16 20.86 3.98
C LEU A 293 6.67 21.08 3.95
N GLN A 294 7.31 20.95 2.79
CA GLN A 294 8.78 21.01 2.66
C GLN A 294 9.39 22.26 3.34
N PRO A 295 8.85 23.49 3.18
CA PRO A 295 9.40 24.67 3.84
C PRO A 295 9.20 24.69 5.37
N ARG A 296 8.29 23.87 5.90
CA ARG A 296 7.87 23.87 7.31
C ARG A 296 8.54 22.78 8.15
N ILE A 297 8.67 21.58 7.59
CA ILE A 297 9.18 20.40 8.29
C ILE A 297 10.47 19.85 7.67
N GLY A 298 10.98 20.48 6.60
CA GLY A 298 12.13 20.04 5.83
C GLY A 298 11.77 18.97 4.79
N GLY A 299 12.57 18.87 3.73
CA GLY A 299 12.40 17.89 2.66
C GLY A 299 13.04 16.53 2.95
N ILE A 300 12.72 15.55 2.09
CA ILE A 300 13.36 14.24 2.11
C ILE A 300 14.83 14.39 1.72
N LYS A 301 15.73 13.82 2.53
CA LYS A 301 17.18 13.89 2.32
C LYS A 301 17.71 12.55 1.85
N LEU A 302 18.40 12.57 0.71
CA LEU A 302 18.94 11.40 0.01
C LEU A 302 20.44 11.57 -0.21
N VAL A 303 21.20 10.48 -0.13
CA VAL A 303 22.57 10.43 -0.64
C VAL A 303 22.50 9.85 -2.05
N LEU A 304 22.79 10.69 -3.05
CA LEU A 304 22.78 10.33 -4.47
C LEU A 304 24.23 10.27 -4.95
N GLU A 305 24.62 9.17 -5.60
CA GLU A 305 25.92 8.98 -6.25
C GLU A 305 25.78 8.45 -7.67
#